data_AF-A0A6L3NDU7-F1
#
_entry.id   AF-A0A6L3NDU7-F1
#
_cell.length_a   1.000
_cell.length_b   1.000
_cell.length_c   1.000
_cell.angle_alpha   90.00
_cell.angle_beta   90.00
_cell.angle_gamma   90.00
#
_symmetry.space_group_name_H-M   'P 1'
#
loop_
_entity.id
_entity.type
_entity.pdbx_description
1 polymer ?
#
loop_
_entity_poly.entity_id
_entity_poly.type
_entity_poly.pdbx_seq_one_letter_code
_entity_poly.pdbx_strand_id
1 'polypeptide(L)'
;VTRTAVDALVAAGVRGLVVAGTGNGSIHATLQAALADAVKAGVAVVRASRVGSGHVMRNGAANDDALGFVSAGSLSPFKARVLLMLALANGVQGRDALQRAFDTL
;
A
#
# COMPACT_ATOMS: atom_id res chain seq x y z
N VAL A 1 -0.52 -3.96 -17.84
CA VAL A 1 -0.73 -4.19 -16.38
C VAL A 1 -2.20 -4.56 -16.17
N THR A 2 -2.51 -5.64 -15.46
CA THR A 2 -3.89 -6.13 -15.24
C THR A 2 -4.29 -6.06 -13.76
N ARG A 3 -5.59 -6.23 -13.47
CA ARG A 3 -6.14 -6.32 -12.09
C ARG A 3 -6.04 -7.71 -11.46
N THR A 4 -5.78 -8.74 -12.28
CA THR A 4 -5.87 -10.17 -11.92
C THR A 4 -5.16 -10.53 -10.61
N ALA A 5 -3.94 -10.03 -10.38
CA ALA A 5 -3.19 -10.35 -9.17
C ALA A 5 -3.84 -9.77 -7.90
N VAL A 6 -4.39 -8.55 -7.98
CA VAL A 6 -5.09 -7.94 -6.84
C VAL A 6 -6.35 -8.72 -6.54
N ASP A 7 -7.18 -8.98 -7.55
CA ASP A 7 -8.45 -9.71 -7.36
C ASP A 7 -8.21 -11.10 -6.78
N ALA A 8 -7.21 -11.83 -7.28
CA ALA A 8 -6.86 -13.16 -6.79
C ALA A 8 -6.39 -13.14 -5.33
N LEU A 9 -5.56 -12.16 -4.93
CA LEU A 9 -5.10 -12.03 -3.55
C LEU A 9 -6.25 -11.63 -2.62
N VAL A 10 -7.12 -10.72 -3.04
CA VAL A 10 -8.30 -10.32 -2.27
C VAL A 10 -9.24 -11.53 -2.09
N ALA A 11 -9.50 -12.30 -3.15
CA ALA A 11 -10.30 -13.52 -3.09
C ALA A 11 -9.68 -14.59 -2.17
N ALA A 12 -8.35 -14.63 -2.05
CA ALA A 12 -7.64 -15.49 -1.11
C ALA A 12 -7.69 -14.99 0.35
N GLY A 13 -8.33 -13.85 0.63
CA GLY A 13 -8.55 -13.35 1.99
C GLY A 13 -7.36 -12.63 2.61
N VAL A 14 -6.46 -12.05 1.81
CA VAL A 14 -5.36 -11.25 2.36
C VAL A 14 -5.89 -10.02 3.11
N ARG A 15 -5.29 -9.71 4.26
CA ARG A 15 -5.63 -8.50 5.04
C ARG A 15 -4.88 -7.25 4.58
N GLY A 16 -3.84 -7.40 3.77
CA GLY A 16 -3.06 -6.27 3.28
C GLY A 16 -2.21 -6.59 2.05
N LEU A 17 -1.93 -5.55 1.28
CA LEU A 17 -1.15 -5.55 0.05
C LEU A 17 -0.07 -4.47 0.10
N VAL A 18 1.14 -4.81 -0.35
CA VAL A 18 2.21 -3.85 -0.57
C VAL A 18 2.53 -3.81 -2.06
N VAL A 19 2.52 -2.61 -2.64
CA VAL A 19 2.69 -2.42 -4.08
C VAL A 19 4.05 -1.82 -4.35
N ALA A 20 4.90 -2.56 -5.06
CA ALA A 20 6.20 -2.07 -5.51
C ALA A 20 6.04 -1.23 -6.79
N GLY A 21 5.64 0.04 -6.62
CA GLY A 21 5.47 1.00 -7.72
C GLY A 21 6.79 1.44 -8.36
N THR A 22 6.70 2.32 -9.37
CA THR A 22 7.86 2.93 -10.03
C THR A 22 8.14 4.33 -9.50
N GLY A 23 9.37 4.82 -9.57
CA GLY A 23 9.71 6.19 -9.15
C GLY A 23 9.26 6.49 -7.72
N ASN A 24 8.46 7.54 -7.55
CA ASN A 24 7.80 7.94 -6.29
C ASN A 24 6.57 7.05 -5.94
N GLY A 25 6.66 5.74 -6.20
CA GLY A 25 5.58 4.78 -5.99
C GLY A 25 4.40 4.93 -6.96
N SER A 26 4.61 5.40 -8.19
CA SER A 26 3.58 5.46 -9.24
C SER A 26 3.05 4.07 -9.59
N ILE A 27 1.75 3.97 -9.85
CA ILE A 27 1.03 2.74 -10.17
C ILE A 27 0.23 2.96 -11.47
N HIS A 28 0.22 1.97 -12.37
CA HIS A 28 -0.58 2.03 -13.58
C HIS A 28 -2.08 2.11 -13.26
N ALA A 29 -2.84 2.94 -13.98
CA ALA A 29 -4.24 3.26 -13.68
C ALA A 29 -5.15 2.02 -13.43
N THR A 30 -5.05 0.99 -14.29
CA THR A 30 -5.81 -0.27 -14.12
C THR A 30 -5.52 -0.97 -12.79
N LEU A 31 -4.26 -0.97 -12.35
CA LEU A 31 -3.87 -1.61 -11.09
C LEU A 31 -4.28 -0.73 -9.89
N GLN A 32 -4.15 0.59 -10.03
CA GLN A 32 -4.59 1.54 -9.01
C GLN A 32 -6.10 1.43 -8.73
N ALA A 33 -6.92 1.29 -9.78
CA ALA A 33 -8.36 1.07 -9.63
C ALA A 33 -8.66 -0.22 -8.85
N ALA A 34 -7.98 -1.33 -9.19
CA ALA A 34 -8.15 -2.59 -8.48
C ALA A 34 -7.74 -2.50 -7.00
N LEU A 35 -6.66 -1.77 -6.70
CA LEU A 35 -6.21 -1.53 -5.33
C LEU A 35 -7.19 -0.66 -4.54
N ALA A 36 -7.78 0.36 -5.18
CA ALA A 36 -8.83 1.17 -4.56
C ALA A 36 -10.08 0.34 -4.24
N ASP A 37 -10.44 -0.61 -5.12
CA ASP A 37 -11.52 -1.57 -4.82
C ASP A 37 -11.14 -2.53 -3.69
N ALA A 38 -9.87 -2.96 -3.60
CA ALA A 38 -9.38 -3.76 -2.47
C ALA A 38 -9.49 -3.00 -1.13
N VAL A 39 -9.20 -1.69 -1.12
CA VAL A 39 -9.41 -0.84 0.07
C VAL A 39 -10.89 -0.81 0.48
N LYS A 40 -11.82 -0.68 -0.46
CA LYS A 40 -13.27 -0.74 -0.17
C LYS A 40 -13.69 -2.08 0.40
N ALA A 41 -13.00 -3.16 0.04
CA ALA A 41 -13.19 -4.50 0.59
C ALA A 41 -12.49 -4.71 1.96
N GLY A 42 -11.89 -3.67 2.55
CA GLY A 42 -11.24 -3.72 3.86
C GLY A 42 -9.79 -4.18 3.84
N VAL A 43 -9.17 -4.33 2.66
CA VAL A 43 -7.76 -4.71 2.54
C VAL A 43 -6.87 -3.48 2.67
N ALA A 44 -5.91 -3.51 3.59
CA ALA A 44 -4.94 -2.42 3.73
C ALA A 44 -4.00 -2.36 2.52
N VAL A 45 -3.83 -1.19 1.90
CA VAL A 45 -2.93 -1.04 0.75
C VAL A 45 -1.81 -0.07 1.09
N VAL A 46 -0.56 -0.53 0.94
CA VAL A 46 0.65 0.27 1.13
C VAL A 46 1.35 0.48 -0.21
N ARG A 47 1.63 1.73 -0.56
CA ARG A 47 2.34 2.13 -1.76
C ARG A 47 3.84 2.30 -1.45
N ALA A 48 4.66 1.44 -2.04
CA ALA A 48 6.11 1.44 -1.94
C ALA A 48 6.74 1.62 -3.33
N SER A 49 8.07 1.55 -3.44
CA SER A 49 8.78 1.68 -4.72
C SER A 49 9.82 0.60 -4.92
N ARG A 50 9.92 0.08 -6.15
CA ARG A 50 10.96 -0.88 -6.56
C ARG A 50 12.32 -0.23 -6.85
N VAL A 51 12.43 1.10 -6.80
CA VAL A 51 13.66 1.85 -7.12
C VAL A 51 14.81 1.53 -6.14
N GLY A 52 14.49 1.06 -4.93
CA GLY A 52 15.47 0.58 -3.96
C GLY A 52 15.97 1.66 -2.98
N SER A 53 15.82 2.94 -3.31
CA SER A 53 16.10 4.08 -2.43
C SER A 53 15.17 5.26 -2.72
N GLY A 54 15.19 6.25 -1.83
CA GLY A 54 14.33 7.43 -1.90
C GLY A 54 13.03 7.27 -1.11
N HIS A 55 12.24 8.34 -1.10
CA HIS A 55 11.01 8.44 -0.31
C HIS A 55 9.79 8.40 -1.23
N VAL A 56 8.82 7.55 -0.88
CA VAL A 56 7.49 7.56 -1.46
C VAL A 56 6.67 8.61 -0.70
N MET A 57 6.39 9.74 -1.35
CA MET A 57 5.62 10.83 -0.74
C MET A 57 4.13 10.48 -0.68
N ARG A 58 3.52 10.68 0.49
CA ARG A 58 2.06 10.71 0.64
C ARG A 58 1.47 11.85 -0.20
N ASN A 59 0.41 11.57 -0.94
CA ASN A 59 -0.23 12.48 -1.89
C ASN A 59 0.69 13.01 -3.00
N GLY A 60 1.80 12.32 -3.28
CA GLY A 60 2.72 12.66 -4.35
C GLY A 60 2.27 12.07 -5.69
N ALA A 61 2.68 10.82 -5.96
CA ALA A 61 2.36 10.14 -7.23
C ALA A 61 0.91 9.64 -7.35
N ALA A 62 0.15 9.64 -6.25
CA ALA A 62 -1.26 9.28 -6.19
C ALA A 62 -1.92 10.08 -5.05
N ASN A 63 -3.22 10.33 -5.12
CA ASN A 63 -4.00 10.90 -4.02
C ASN A 63 -4.32 9.81 -2.99
N ASP A 64 -3.34 9.47 -2.15
CA ASP A 64 -3.44 8.37 -1.20
C ASP A 64 -4.62 8.52 -0.25
N ASP A 65 -4.89 9.75 0.18
CA ASP A 65 -5.96 10.03 1.13
C ASP A 65 -7.34 9.72 0.53
N ALA A 66 -7.55 10.13 -0.73
CA ALA A 66 -8.79 9.83 -1.44
C ALA A 66 -8.91 8.35 -1.82
N LEU A 67 -7.80 7.68 -2.09
CA LEU A 67 -7.77 6.26 -2.46
C LEU A 67 -7.74 5.32 -1.25
N GLY A 68 -7.50 5.84 -0.06
CA GLY A 68 -7.32 5.07 1.18
C GLY A 68 -6.01 4.27 1.22
N PHE A 69 -4.98 4.73 0.51
CA PHE A 69 -3.66 4.12 0.54
C PHE A 69 -2.80 4.66 1.69
N VAL A 70 -1.81 3.86 2.08
CA VAL A 70 -0.74 4.24 3.02
C VAL A 70 0.55 4.40 2.23
N SER A 71 1.31 5.46 2.47
CA SER A 71 2.64 5.59 1.90
C SER A 71 3.67 4.82 2.72
N ALA A 72 4.55 4.07 2.06
CA ALA A 72 5.66 3.36 2.70
C ALA A 72 6.82 4.28 3.16
N GLY A 73 6.78 5.57 2.78
CA GLY A 73 7.87 6.50 3.05
C GLY A 73 9.19 6.00 2.44
N SER A 74 10.22 5.84 3.27
CA SER A 74 11.55 5.36 2.85
C SER A 74 11.69 3.82 2.85
N LEU A 75 10.67 3.09 3.30
CA LEU A 75 10.74 1.64 3.39
C LEU A 75 10.67 0.98 2.01
N SER A 76 11.58 0.03 1.77
CA SER A 76 11.48 -0.85 0.61
C SER A 76 10.19 -1.69 0.69
N PRO A 77 9.68 -2.23 -0.43
CA PRO A 77 8.47 -3.06 -0.43
C PRO A 77 8.56 -4.25 0.53
N PHE A 78 9.77 -4.82 0.71
CA PHE A 78 10.01 -5.93 1.64
C PHE A 78 9.90 -5.48 3.10
N LYS A 79 10.49 -4.33 3.47
CA LYS A 79 10.39 -3.77 4.82
C LYS A 79 8.97 -3.29 5.13
N ALA A 80 8.32 -2.63 4.18
CA ALA A 80 6.93 -2.19 4.28
C ALA A 80 5.98 -3.37 4.53
N ARG A 81 6.21 -4.51 3.88
CA ARG A 81 5.45 -5.74 4.13
C ARG A 81 5.61 -6.24 5.56
N VAL A 82 6.82 -6.24 6.11
CA VAL A 82 7.05 -6.65 7.50
C VAL A 82 6.33 -5.73 8.48
N LEU A 83 6.44 -4.41 8.30
CA LEU A 83 5.73 -3.45 9.16
C LEU A 83 4.20 -3.60 9.05
N LEU A 84 3.67 -3.76 7.85
CA LEU A 84 2.23 -3.97 7.64
C LEU A 84 1.74 -5.25 8.33
N MET A 85 2.49 -6.35 8.25
CA MET A 85 2.15 -7.59 8.96
C MET A 85 2.12 -7.38 10.48
N LEU A 86 3.13 -6.71 11.05
CA LEU A 86 3.20 -6.41 12.48
C LEU A 86 2.04 -5.52 12.92
N ALA A 87 1.74 -4.46 12.17
CA ALA A 87 0.63 -3.56 12.48
C ALA A 87 -0.72 -4.29 12.48
N LEU A 88 -1.01 -5.07 11.44
CA LEU A 88 -2.26 -5.84 11.32
C LEU A 88 -2.37 -6.97 12.36
N ALA A 89 -1.25 -7.57 12.78
CA ALA A 89 -1.22 -8.56 13.86
C ALA A 89 -1.53 -7.94 15.23
N ASN A 90 -1.16 -6.67 15.43
CA ASN A 90 -1.43 -5.91 16.65
C ASN A 90 -2.75 -5.12 16.59
N GLY A 91 -3.64 -5.44 15.64
CA GLY A 91 -4.97 -4.81 15.56
C GLY A 91 -4.96 -3.36 15.06
N VAL A 92 -3.85 -2.86 14.52
CA VAL A 92 -3.82 -1.55 13.86
C VAL A 92 -4.64 -1.64 12.57
N GLN A 93 -5.72 -0.87 12.51
CA GLN A 93 -6.65 -0.86 11.39
C GLN A 93 -6.99 0.58 10.99
N GLY A 94 -7.42 0.76 9.74
CA GLY A 94 -7.72 2.05 9.17
C GLY A 94 -6.48 2.79 8.65
N ARG A 95 -6.68 3.55 7.58
CA ARG A 95 -5.61 4.22 6.83
C ARG A 95 -4.78 5.16 7.70
N ASP A 96 -5.41 5.98 8.54
CA ASP A 96 -4.71 6.95 9.38
C ASP A 96 -3.83 6.30 10.45
N ALA A 97 -4.31 5.23 11.11
CA ALA A 97 -3.55 4.55 12.13
C ALA A 97 -2.36 3.80 11.52
N LEU A 98 -2.55 3.16 10.36
CA LEU A 98 -1.47 2.57 9.61
C LEU A 98 -0.46 3.64 9.14
N GLN A 99 -0.91 4.75 8.58
CA GLN A 99 -0.01 5.83 8.15
C GLN A 99 0.86 6.32 9.30
N ARG A 100 0.28 6.54 10.49
CA ARG A 100 1.06 6.89 11.69
C ARG A 100 2.15 5.87 12.02
N ALA A 101 1.86 4.57 11.89
CA ALA A 101 2.86 3.53 12.12
C ALA A 101 4.00 3.54 11.08
N PHE A 102 3.71 3.97 9.84
CA PHE A 102 4.72 4.14 8.79
C PHE A 102 5.51 5.44 8.92
N ASP A 103 4.95 6.48 9.56
CA ASP A 103 5.60 7.78 9.76
C ASP A 103 6.60 7.79 10.93
N THR A 104 6.60 6.78 11.81
CA THR A 104 7.51 6.72 12.97
C THR A 104 8.89 6.13 12.66
N LEU A 105 9.21 5.86 11.38
CA LEU A 105 10.47 5.28 10.91
C LEU A 105 11.11 6.17 9.83
#